data_AF-A0A2J5P7B8-F1
#
_entry.id   AF-A0A2J5P7B8-F1
#
_cell.length_a   1.000
_cell.length_b   1.000
_cell.length_c   1.000
_cell.angle_alpha   90.00
_cell.angle_beta   90.00
_cell.angle_gamma   90.00
#
_symmetry.space_group_name_H-M   'P 1'
#
loop_
_entity.id
_entity.type
_entity.pdbx_description
1 polymer ?
#
loop_
_entity_poly.entity_id
_entity_poly.type
_entity_poly.pdbx_seq_one_letter_code
_entity_poly.pdbx_strand_id
1 'polypeptide(L)'
;ILVSLIRFTEAGGTMDVCGHSVSGALTIFQAQLSCPTTHGFSESATRFLSQGKMPAFLGGLPGAALAMYHCARPENRHKIKGLLISGVIACVVGGTTEPLEFLFLFVAPVLYVIHALLTGLGFTMMAILGVTIGNTDGNVIDFVVFGILHGLSTKWYLVPVVAAIWFAVYYGIFRFAITRFNLKTPGRDIETNSAFEKAVTGVTGKSGYNVPAILAALGGAENIVSLDNCITRLRLSVNDMSKVDSAALKANRAIGVVQLNQHNLQVVIGPQVQSVKDEMAVLMNTVEA
;
A
#
# COMPACT_ATOMS: atom_id res chain seq x y z
N ILE A 1 5.14 -14.34 1.26
CA ILE A 1 5.71 -15.72 1.39
C ILE A 1 6.78 -15.77 2.48
N LEU A 2 7.92 -15.06 2.37
CA LEU A 2 9.00 -15.14 3.37
C LEU A 2 8.56 -14.72 4.80
N VAL A 3 7.76 -13.65 4.88
CA VAL A 3 7.23 -13.14 6.15
C VAL A 3 6.26 -14.11 6.82
N SER A 4 5.45 -14.84 6.05
CA SER A 4 4.53 -15.85 6.58
C SER A 4 5.27 -17.05 7.16
N LEU A 5 6.37 -17.46 6.52
CA LEU A 5 7.21 -18.56 6.97
C LEU A 5 7.82 -18.26 8.35
N ILE A 6 8.37 -17.06 8.55
CA ILE A 6 8.90 -16.63 9.86
C ILE A 6 7.78 -16.50 10.91
N ARG A 7 6.58 -16.07 10.52
CA ARG A 7 5.49 -15.83 11.48
C ARG A 7 4.85 -17.09 12.06
N PHE A 8 4.75 -18.15 11.25
CA PHE A 8 3.89 -19.30 11.57
C PHE A 8 4.60 -20.64 11.59
N THR A 9 5.91 -20.68 11.32
CA THR A 9 6.68 -21.94 11.27
C THR A 9 7.92 -21.85 12.16
N GLU A 10 8.59 -22.99 12.37
CA GLU A 10 9.82 -23.10 13.17
C GLU A 10 10.96 -22.20 12.70
N ALA A 11 10.94 -21.72 11.45
CA ALA A 11 11.90 -20.73 10.97
C ALA A 11 11.85 -19.41 11.76
N GLY A 12 10.72 -19.11 12.41
CA GLY A 12 10.58 -18.00 13.36
C GLY A 12 11.04 -18.29 14.77
N GLY A 13 11.49 -19.52 15.04
CA GLY A 13 11.80 -20.06 16.35
C GLY A 13 10.68 -20.91 16.94
N THR A 14 11.04 -21.63 18.01
CA THR A 14 10.14 -22.45 18.82
C THR A 14 10.40 -22.14 20.29
N MET A 15 9.33 -22.03 21.08
CA MET A 15 9.40 -21.70 22.49
C MET A 15 8.27 -22.39 23.26
N ASP A 16 8.59 -22.89 24.45
CA ASP A 16 7.57 -23.33 25.40
C ASP A 16 6.90 -22.13 26.05
N VAL A 17 5.59 -21.99 25.82
CA VAL A 17 4.76 -20.93 26.40
C VAL A 17 3.60 -21.59 27.12
N CYS A 18 3.44 -21.30 28.42
CA CYS A 18 2.37 -21.87 29.23
C CYS A 18 2.29 -23.42 29.21
N GLY A 19 3.45 -24.10 29.09
CA GLY A 19 3.52 -25.57 29.07
C GLY A 19 3.25 -26.21 27.70
N HIS A 20 3.11 -25.40 26.64
CA HIS A 20 2.97 -25.87 25.27
C HIS A 20 4.11 -25.37 24.39
N SER A 21 4.70 -26.25 23.59
CA SER A 21 5.68 -25.87 22.56
C SER A 21 4.97 -25.18 21.40
N VAL A 22 5.32 -23.92 21.15
CA VAL A 22 4.74 -23.08 20.08
C VAL A 22 5.83 -22.67 19.09
N SER A 23 5.56 -22.82 17.79
CA SER A 23 6.50 -22.51 16.70
C SER A 23 5.98 -21.37 15.83
N GLY A 24 6.87 -20.42 15.50
CA GLY A 24 6.57 -19.21 14.73
C GLY A 24 6.65 -17.93 15.55
N ALA A 25 7.25 -16.88 14.99
CA ALA A 25 7.46 -15.64 15.72
C ALA A 25 6.15 -14.99 16.21
N LEU A 26 5.13 -14.96 15.35
CA LEU A 26 3.84 -14.35 15.68
C LEU A 26 3.02 -15.24 16.61
N THR A 27 3.02 -16.55 16.38
CA THR A 27 2.31 -17.54 17.21
C THR A 27 2.90 -17.58 18.62
N ILE A 28 4.23 -17.52 18.77
CA ILE A 28 4.89 -17.40 20.09
C ILE A 28 4.44 -16.12 20.79
N PHE A 29 4.47 -14.97 20.09
CA PHE A 29 4.03 -13.70 20.69
C PHE A 29 2.55 -13.73 21.12
N GLN A 30 1.67 -14.31 20.29
CA GLN A 30 0.24 -14.47 20.61
C GLN A 30 0.01 -15.41 21.80
N ALA A 31 0.76 -16.51 21.88
CA ALA A 31 0.72 -17.41 23.02
C ALA A 31 1.18 -16.70 24.29
N GLN A 32 2.24 -15.88 24.21
CA GLN A 32 2.74 -15.07 25.33
C GLN A 32 1.71 -14.04 25.80
N LEU A 33 0.99 -13.39 24.87
CA LEU A 33 -0.11 -12.48 25.18
C LEU A 33 -1.26 -13.16 25.93
N SER A 34 -1.55 -14.41 25.60
CA SER A 34 -2.68 -15.16 26.17
C SER A 34 -2.32 -15.87 27.48
N CYS A 35 -1.04 -15.97 27.82
CA CYS A 35 -0.53 -16.73 28.96
C CYS A 35 -0.48 -15.85 30.23
N PRO A 36 -1.29 -16.13 31.28
CA PRO A 36 -1.41 -15.25 32.46
C PRO A 36 -0.13 -15.10 33.28
N THR A 37 0.80 -16.03 33.15
CA THR A 37 2.07 -16.05 33.89
C THR A 37 3.21 -15.34 33.15
N THR A 38 2.95 -14.78 31.97
CA THR A 38 3.95 -14.09 31.16
C THR A 38 4.08 -12.64 31.59
N HIS A 39 5.27 -12.25 32.09
CA HIS A 39 5.54 -10.88 32.57
C HIS A 39 6.31 -9.99 31.55
N GLY A 40 6.49 -10.48 30.33
CA GLY A 40 7.16 -9.77 29.23
C GLY A 40 7.21 -10.61 27.96
N PHE A 41 7.54 -10.01 26.83
CA PHE A 41 7.55 -10.69 25.53
C PHE A 41 8.96 -11.08 25.14
N SER A 42 9.10 -12.17 24.38
CA SER A 42 10.41 -12.63 23.92
C SER A 42 10.93 -11.74 22.80
N GLU A 43 12.10 -11.12 23.01
CA GLU A 43 12.83 -10.41 21.95
C GLU A 43 13.13 -11.32 20.75
N SER A 44 13.37 -12.61 20.99
CA SER A 44 13.67 -13.57 19.94
C SER A 44 12.51 -13.79 18.99
N ALA A 45 11.27 -13.63 19.48
CA ALA A 45 10.04 -13.71 18.72
C ALA A 45 9.67 -12.36 18.08
N THR A 46 9.81 -11.24 18.81
CA THR A 46 9.34 -9.94 18.33
C THR A 46 10.30 -9.26 17.33
N ARG A 47 11.59 -9.64 17.28
CA ARG A 47 12.58 -9.04 16.36
C ARG A 47 12.24 -9.10 14.88
N PHE A 48 11.34 -9.99 14.46
CA PHE A 48 10.87 -10.10 13.07
C PHE A 48 9.45 -9.55 12.84
N LEU A 49 8.85 -8.93 13.86
CA LEU A 49 7.46 -8.47 13.89
C LEU A 49 7.36 -6.94 13.77
N SER A 50 6.22 -6.39 14.22
CA SER A 50 5.83 -4.99 14.07
C SER A 50 6.87 -3.98 14.55
N GLN A 51 7.58 -4.24 15.67
CA GLN A 51 8.59 -3.32 16.19
C GLN A 51 9.64 -2.89 15.15
N GLY A 52 10.07 -3.79 14.28
CA GLY A 52 11.12 -3.50 13.30
C GLY A 52 10.64 -2.65 12.13
N LYS A 53 9.34 -2.67 11.87
CA LYS A 53 8.69 -1.85 10.83
C LYS A 53 8.43 -0.42 11.30
N MET A 54 8.14 -0.24 12.59
CA MET A 54 7.71 1.04 13.16
C MET A 54 8.64 2.23 12.85
N PRO A 55 9.98 2.12 12.89
CA PRO A 55 10.87 3.23 12.51
C PRO A 55 10.62 3.73 11.08
N ALA A 56 10.47 2.79 10.14
CA ALA A 56 10.23 3.12 8.74
C ALA A 56 8.80 3.64 8.53
N PHE A 57 7.80 3.11 9.24
CA PHE A 57 6.39 3.43 8.99
C PHE A 57 5.98 4.75 9.65
N LEU A 58 6.38 4.95 10.89
CA LEU A 58 6.01 6.12 11.69
C LEU A 58 6.93 7.33 11.44
N GLY A 59 8.15 7.09 10.96
CA GLY A 59 9.16 8.13 10.76
C GLY A 59 9.74 8.16 9.35
N GLY A 60 10.29 7.04 8.89
CA GLY A 60 11.05 6.97 7.63
C GLY A 60 10.25 7.38 6.39
N LEU A 61 9.14 6.71 6.11
CA LEU A 61 8.26 6.99 4.97
C LEU A 61 7.61 8.39 5.04
N PRO A 62 7.16 8.89 6.20
CA PRO A 62 6.82 10.31 6.36
C PRO A 62 7.97 11.26 6.01
N GLY A 63 9.20 10.95 6.42
CA GLY A 63 10.40 11.71 6.06
C GLY A 63 10.69 11.69 4.55
N ALA A 64 10.56 10.53 3.91
CA ALA A 64 10.67 10.39 2.46
C ALA A 64 9.57 11.17 1.72
N ALA A 65 8.33 11.12 2.20
CA ALA A 65 7.21 11.88 1.63
C ALA A 65 7.49 13.38 1.68
N LEU A 66 7.98 13.89 2.83
CA LEU A 66 8.37 15.30 2.95
C LEU A 66 9.54 15.65 2.02
N ALA A 67 10.54 14.78 1.88
CA ALA A 67 11.66 14.98 0.96
C ALA A 67 11.19 15.06 -0.50
N MET A 68 10.28 14.16 -0.92
CA MET A 68 9.68 14.19 -2.25
C MET A 68 8.87 15.47 -2.47
N TYR A 69 8.06 15.89 -1.50
CA TYR A 69 7.30 17.14 -1.57
C TYR A 69 8.19 18.37 -1.74
N HIS A 70 9.28 18.47 -0.97
CA HIS A 70 10.22 19.59 -1.06
C HIS A 70 11.02 19.58 -2.37
N CYS A 71 11.34 18.41 -2.92
CA CYS A 71 12.07 18.29 -4.17
C CYS A 71 11.20 18.47 -5.41
N ALA A 72 9.86 18.42 -5.27
CA ALA A 72 8.93 18.67 -6.37
C ALA A 72 8.97 20.15 -6.81
N ARG A 73 8.72 20.37 -8.10
CA ARG A 73 8.64 21.70 -8.68
C ARG A 73 7.48 22.47 -8.04
N PRO A 74 7.63 23.77 -7.72
CA PRO A 74 6.59 24.56 -7.05
C PRO A 74 5.22 24.46 -7.70
N GLU A 75 5.17 24.46 -9.04
CA GLU A 75 3.95 24.34 -9.84
C GLU A 75 3.23 22.99 -9.68
N ASN A 76 3.91 21.91 -9.27
CA ASN A 76 3.32 20.57 -9.12
C ASN A 76 3.07 20.17 -7.67
N ARG A 77 3.53 20.95 -6.69
CA ARG A 77 3.40 20.62 -5.26
C ARG A 77 1.95 20.43 -4.84
N HIS A 78 1.04 21.25 -5.34
CA HIS A 78 -0.38 21.15 -5.02
C HIS A 78 -0.99 19.82 -5.52
N LYS A 79 -0.53 19.29 -6.66
CA LYS A 79 -1.01 18.04 -7.26
C LYS A 79 -0.58 16.82 -6.44
N ILE A 80 0.67 16.80 -5.99
CA ILE A 80 1.23 15.67 -5.24
C ILE A 80 0.96 15.72 -3.74
N LYS A 81 0.57 16.89 -3.20
CA LYS A 81 0.36 17.06 -1.74
C LYS A 81 -0.70 16.12 -1.21
N GLY A 82 -1.85 16.02 -1.91
CA GLY A 82 -2.94 15.13 -1.51
C GLY A 82 -2.51 13.66 -1.53
N LEU A 83 -1.79 13.27 -2.59
CA LEU A 83 -1.22 11.94 -2.77
C LEU A 83 -0.25 11.54 -1.66
N LEU A 84 0.67 12.43 -1.29
CA LEU A 84 1.66 12.16 -0.26
C LEU A 84 1.00 12.09 1.12
N ILE A 85 0.04 12.97 1.42
CA ILE A 85 -0.68 12.96 2.69
C ILE A 85 -1.51 11.68 2.82
N SER A 86 -2.26 11.29 1.79
CA SER A 86 -3.07 10.07 1.83
C SER A 86 -2.19 8.82 2.00
N GLY A 87 -1.07 8.76 1.29
CA GLY A 87 -0.09 7.69 1.45
C GLY A 87 0.52 7.63 2.84
N VAL A 88 0.87 8.77 3.44
CA VAL A 88 1.38 8.84 4.82
C VAL A 88 0.33 8.38 5.82
N ILE A 89 -0.93 8.78 5.67
CA ILE A 89 -2.02 8.33 6.55
C ILE A 89 -2.22 6.82 6.42
N ALA A 90 -2.28 6.29 5.19
CA ALA A 90 -2.43 4.85 4.96
C ALA A 90 -1.26 4.04 5.56
N CYS A 91 -0.04 4.58 5.49
CA CYS A 91 1.15 3.96 6.06
C CYS A 91 1.15 4.00 7.59
N VAL A 92 0.98 5.19 8.18
CA VAL A 92 1.07 5.40 9.63
C VAL A 92 -0.11 4.77 10.36
N VAL A 93 -1.32 4.86 9.81
CA VAL A 93 -2.54 4.35 10.45
C VAL A 93 -2.86 2.93 10.02
N GLY A 94 -2.87 2.68 8.70
CA GLY A 94 -3.25 1.39 8.14
C GLY A 94 -2.13 0.35 8.11
N GLY A 95 -0.86 0.77 8.18
CA GLY A 95 0.29 -0.14 8.01
C GLY A 95 0.52 -0.59 6.57
N THR A 96 -0.17 0.04 5.60
CA THR A 96 0.00 -0.21 4.17
C THR A 96 0.97 0.82 3.60
N THR A 97 2.12 0.36 3.12
CA THR A 97 3.23 1.23 2.67
C THR A 97 3.26 1.42 1.16
N GLU A 98 2.65 0.50 0.44
CA GLU A 98 2.57 0.43 -1.01
C GLU A 98 2.13 1.74 -1.66
N PRO A 99 1.13 2.49 -1.15
CA PRO A 99 0.73 3.78 -1.72
C PRO A 99 1.87 4.82 -1.76
N LEU A 100 2.81 4.78 -0.82
CA LEU A 100 4.00 5.64 -0.82
C LEU A 100 5.16 4.99 -1.57
N GLU A 101 5.41 3.71 -1.37
CA GLU A 101 6.54 3.01 -1.98
C GLU A 101 6.45 3.00 -3.50
N PHE A 102 5.25 2.84 -4.06
CA PHE A 102 5.04 2.82 -5.50
C PHE A 102 5.40 4.15 -6.16
N LEU A 103 5.37 5.27 -5.42
CA LEU A 103 5.76 6.60 -5.90
C LEU A 103 7.22 6.69 -6.33
N PHE A 104 8.09 5.84 -5.78
CA PHE A 104 9.52 5.83 -6.10
C PHE A 104 10.03 4.47 -6.56
N LEU A 105 9.35 3.36 -6.27
CA LEU A 105 9.74 2.00 -6.68
C LEU A 105 9.97 1.90 -8.20
N PHE A 106 9.02 2.40 -9.00
CA PHE A 106 9.08 2.27 -10.46
C PHE A 106 9.88 3.37 -11.14
N VAL A 107 10.01 4.53 -10.51
CA VAL A 107 10.64 5.71 -11.13
C VAL A 107 12.10 5.88 -10.72
N ALA A 108 12.43 5.49 -9.50
CA ALA A 108 13.75 5.58 -8.93
C ALA A 108 14.07 4.31 -8.10
N PRO A 109 14.34 3.17 -8.77
CA PRO A 109 14.62 1.90 -8.08
C PRO A 109 15.73 2.00 -7.03
N VAL A 110 16.70 2.90 -7.23
CA VAL A 110 17.77 3.20 -6.27
C VAL A 110 17.20 3.67 -4.92
N LEU A 111 16.17 4.51 -4.91
CA LEU A 111 15.50 4.93 -3.67
C LEU A 111 14.82 3.76 -2.96
N TYR A 112 14.32 2.78 -3.73
CA TYR A 112 13.74 1.57 -3.14
C TYR A 112 14.78 0.67 -2.51
N VAL A 113 15.97 0.52 -3.12
CA VAL A 113 17.09 -0.19 -2.49
C VAL A 113 17.53 0.49 -1.20
N ILE A 114 17.65 1.83 -1.22
CA ILE A 114 17.96 2.61 0.00
C ILE A 114 16.89 2.38 1.07
N HIS A 115 15.61 2.46 0.70
CA HIS A 115 14.49 2.19 1.60
C HIS A 115 14.53 0.79 2.21
N ALA A 116 14.79 -0.24 1.40
CA ALA A 116 14.90 -1.62 1.86
C ALA A 116 16.03 -1.80 2.88
N LEU A 117 17.20 -1.19 2.61
CA LEU A 117 18.34 -1.21 3.53
C LEU A 117 18.04 -0.48 4.85
N LEU A 118 17.48 0.73 4.77
CA LEU A 118 17.11 1.51 5.96
C LEU A 118 16.00 0.85 6.77
N THR A 119 15.09 0.13 6.12
CA THR A 119 14.07 -0.69 6.80
C THR A 119 14.74 -1.85 7.53
N GLY A 120 15.64 -2.60 6.90
CA GLY A 120 16.38 -3.68 7.56
C GLY A 120 17.23 -3.20 8.75
N LEU A 121 17.85 -2.02 8.63
CA LEU A 121 18.54 -1.37 9.74
C LEU A 121 17.56 -0.96 10.87
N GLY A 122 16.32 -0.58 10.53
CA GLY A 122 15.27 -0.30 11.50
C GLY A 122 14.89 -1.54 12.31
N PHE A 123 14.72 -2.68 11.64
CA PHE A 123 14.54 -3.98 12.30
C PHE A 123 15.68 -4.29 13.26
N THR A 124 16.92 -4.12 12.80
CA THR A 124 18.12 -4.38 13.58
C THR A 124 18.22 -3.46 14.80
N MET A 125 17.98 -2.16 14.63
CA MET A 125 18.04 -1.17 15.70
C MET A 125 17.02 -1.48 16.80
N MET A 126 15.78 -1.77 16.42
CA MET A 126 14.71 -2.07 17.37
C MET A 126 14.95 -3.40 18.11
N ALA A 127 15.60 -4.37 17.46
CA ALA A 127 16.05 -5.60 18.09
C ALA A 127 17.20 -5.35 19.09
N ILE A 128 18.21 -4.54 18.75
CA ILE A 128 19.34 -4.22 19.65
C ILE A 128 18.86 -3.45 20.89
N LEU A 129 17.89 -2.55 20.72
CA LEU A 129 17.27 -1.83 21.84
C LEU A 129 16.38 -2.72 22.71
N GLY A 130 16.13 -3.96 22.28
CA GLY A 130 15.28 -4.92 22.98
C GLY A 130 13.86 -4.41 23.15
N VAL A 131 13.36 -3.65 22.17
CA VAL A 131 11.92 -3.33 22.11
C VAL A 131 11.19 -4.63 21.84
N THR A 132 10.02 -4.81 22.44
CA THR A 132 9.23 -6.04 22.29
C THR A 132 7.78 -5.70 22.01
N ILE A 133 7.53 -5.24 20.79
CA ILE A 133 6.17 -5.00 20.29
C ILE A 133 5.93 -6.02 19.18
N GLY A 134 5.01 -6.94 19.43
CA GLY A 134 4.58 -7.92 18.45
C GLY A 134 3.27 -7.53 17.79
N ASN A 135 3.16 -7.87 16.51
CA ASN A 135 1.99 -7.94 15.61
C ASN A 135 2.52 -7.86 14.16
N THR A 136 1.67 -7.74 13.14
CA THR A 136 2.08 -7.86 11.75
C THR A 136 2.39 -6.55 11.03
N ASP A 137 1.84 -5.42 11.46
CA ASP A 137 1.67 -4.28 10.55
C ASP A 137 2.60 -3.12 10.91
N GLY A 138 2.89 -2.88 12.19
CA GLY A 138 3.83 -1.84 12.62
C GLY A 138 3.29 -0.41 12.48
N ASN A 139 1.97 -0.28 12.39
CA ASN A 139 1.26 0.98 12.36
C ASN A 139 1.07 1.57 13.76
N VAL A 140 0.45 2.76 13.84
CA VAL A 140 0.18 3.43 15.12
C VAL A 140 -0.80 2.66 16.00
N ILE A 141 -1.71 1.88 15.41
CA ILE A 141 -2.67 1.04 16.15
C ILE A 141 -1.88 -0.06 16.86
N ASP A 142 -0.96 -0.73 16.17
CA ASP A 142 -0.07 -1.73 16.75
C ASP A 142 0.79 -1.14 17.88
N PHE A 143 1.30 0.06 17.67
CA PHE A 143 2.09 0.78 18.67
C PHE A 143 1.30 1.04 19.96
N VAL A 144 0.04 1.47 19.84
CA VAL A 144 -0.82 1.70 21.00
C VAL A 144 -1.20 0.36 21.65
N VAL A 145 -1.79 -0.55 20.87
CA VAL A 145 -2.40 -1.79 21.37
C VAL A 145 -1.35 -2.75 21.91
N PHE A 146 -0.30 -3.03 21.15
CA PHE A 146 0.72 -4.02 21.52
C PHE A 146 1.96 -3.41 22.17
N GLY A 147 2.10 -2.09 22.16
CA GLY A 147 3.16 -1.35 22.85
C GLY A 147 2.70 -0.72 24.14
N ILE A 148 1.98 0.40 24.04
CA ILE A 148 1.63 1.28 25.17
C ILE A 148 0.76 0.55 26.21
N LEU A 149 -0.29 -0.16 25.76
CA LEU A 149 -1.25 -0.81 26.66
C LEU A 149 -0.64 -1.98 27.45
N HIS A 150 0.56 -2.43 27.10
CA HIS A 150 1.29 -3.50 27.77
C HIS A 150 2.37 -2.98 28.74
N GLY A 151 2.28 -1.70 29.12
CA GLY A 151 3.16 -1.07 30.11
C GLY A 151 4.60 -0.89 29.61
N LEU A 152 5.54 -0.72 30.54
CA LEU A 152 6.94 -0.40 30.22
C LEU A 152 7.76 -1.61 29.77
N SER A 153 7.25 -2.83 29.95
CA SER A 153 7.95 -4.07 29.56
C SER A 153 8.23 -4.15 28.06
N THR A 154 7.42 -3.46 27.23
CA THR A 154 7.61 -3.43 25.77
C THR A 154 8.68 -2.45 25.29
N LYS A 155 9.15 -1.56 26.18
CA LYS A 155 10.01 -0.41 25.87
C LYS A 155 9.48 0.49 24.75
N TRP A 156 8.16 0.63 24.64
CA TRP A 156 7.50 1.40 23.59
C TRP A 156 8.00 2.86 23.49
N TYR A 157 8.46 3.46 24.59
CA TYR A 157 8.96 4.84 24.63
C TYR A 157 10.19 5.07 23.73
N LEU A 158 10.91 4.02 23.34
CA LEU A 158 12.02 4.11 22.39
C LEU A 158 11.54 4.26 20.94
N VAL A 159 10.34 3.77 20.61
CA VAL A 159 9.77 3.83 19.26
C VAL A 159 9.67 5.26 18.73
N PRO A 160 9.06 6.25 19.41
CA PRO A 160 8.98 7.61 18.90
C PRO A 160 10.36 8.27 18.75
N VAL A 161 11.32 7.95 19.62
CA VAL A 161 12.70 8.45 19.53
C VAL A 161 13.38 7.93 18.27
N VAL A 162 13.32 6.61 18.04
CA VAL A 162 13.91 5.98 16.85
C VAL A 162 13.18 6.44 15.58
N ALA A 163 11.85 6.57 15.61
CA ALA A 163 11.07 7.08 14.50
C ALA A 163 11.45 8.53 14.13
N ALA A 164 11.68 9.41 15.12
CA ALA A 164 12.15 10.77 14.87
C ALA A 164 13.55 10.80 14.23
N ILE A 165 14.45 9.93 14.69
CA ILE A 165 15.78 9.76 14.06
C ILE A 165 15.62 9.23 12.63
N TRP A 166 14.79 8.21 12.42
CA TRP A 166 14.52 7.64 11.10
C TRP A 166 13.90 8.66 10.15
N PHE A 167 13.01 9.53 10.64
CA PHE A 167 12.45 10.62 9.88
C PHE A 167 13.55 11.55 9.34
N ALA A 168 14.47 11.99 10.21
CA ALA A 168 15.58 12.86 9.81
C ALA A 168 16.53 12.17 8.83
N VAL A 169 16.85 10.89 9.06
CA VAL A 169 17.72 10.08 8.20
C VAL A 169 17.09 9.88 6.83
N TYR A 170 15.84 9.44 6.77
CA TYR A 170 15.12 9.27 5.50
C TYR A 170 15.00 10.58 4.76
N TYR A 171 14.58 11.66 5.44
CA TYR A 171 14.47 12.97 4.83
C TYR A 171 15.80 13.43 4.23
N GLY A 172 16.89 13.33 4.99
CA GLY A 172 18.22 13.72 4.54
C GLY A 172 18.71 12.90 3.35
N ILE A 173 18.65 11.58 3.44
CA ILE A 173 19.13 10.67 2.38
C ILE A 173 18.27 10.78 1.13
N PHE A 174 16.94 10.78 1.24
CA PHE A 174 16.05 10.91 0.09
C PHE A 174 16.28 12.26 -0.58
N ARG A 175 16.27 13.36 0.18
CA ARG A 175 16.50 14.70 -0.39
C ARG A 175 17.85 14.80 -1.07
N PHE A 176 18.91 14.27 -0.45
CA PHE A 176 20.25 14.22 -1.05
C PHE A 176 20.25 13.40 -2.34
N ALA A 177 19.75 12.16 -2.33
CA ALA A 177 19.75 11.30 -3.51
C ALA A 177 18.91 11.89 -4.66
N ILE A 178 17.73 12.41 -4.33
CA ILE A 178 16.81 13.03 -5.29
C ILE A 178 17.46 14.25 -5.95
N THR A 179 18.12 15.12 -5.18
CA THR A 179 18.75 16.34 -5.73
C THR A 179 20.07 16.04 -6.44
N ARG A 180 20.92 15.19 -5.87
CA ARG A 180 22.27 14.88 -6.37
C ARG A 180 22.27 14.07 -7.66
N PHE A 181 21.34 13.13 -7.80
CA PHE A 181 21.20 12.26 -8.97
C PHE A 181 20.05 12.65 -9.90
N ASN A 182 19.40 13.79 -9.62
CA ASN A 182 18.26 14.30 -10.38
C ASN A 182 17.16 13.24 -10.62
N LEU A 183 16.82 12.49 -9.56
CA LEU A 183 15.84 11.41 -9.65
C LEU A 183 14.44 11.99 -9.90
N LYS A 184 13.69 11.36 -10.82
CA LYS A 184 12.39 11.84 -11.30
C LYS A 184 11.21 11.52 -10.36
N THR A 185 11.34 11.81 -9.07
CA THR A 185 10.24 11.58 -8.11
C THR A 185 8.98 12.38 -8.48
N PRO A 186 7.78 12.00 -7.98
CA PRO A 186 6.55 12.71 -8.31
C PRO A 186 6.66 14.22 -8.09
N GLY A 187 6.10 14.99 -9.02
CA GLY A 187 6.19 16.45 -9.04
C GLY A 187 7.48 17.02 -9.65
N ARG A 188 8.48 16.19 -10.03
CA ARG A 188 9.71 16.65 -10.70
C ARG A 188 9.70 16.53 -12.23
N ASP A 189 8.87 15.68 -12.79
CA ASP A 189 8.70 15.51 -14.24
C ASP A 189 7.22 15.53 -14.63
N ILE A 190 6.92 16.00 -15.85
CA ILE A 190 5.54 16.22 -16.34
C ILE A 190 4.87 14.88 -16.64
N GLU A 191 5.58 13.94 -17.28
CA GLU A 191 5.05 12.61 -17.63
C GLU A 191 4.81 11.73 -16.39
N THR A 192 5.67 11.85 -15.37
CA THR A 192 5.50 11.12 -14.10
C THR A 192 4.24 11.57 -13.38
N ASN A 193 3.88 12.86 -13.42
CA ASN A 193 2.62 13.31 -12.84
C ASN A 193 1.41 12.68 -13.55
N SER A 194 1.43 12.56 -14.88
CA SER A 194 0.34 11.92 -15.63
C SER A 194 0.22 10.41 -15.40
N ALA A 195 1.34 9.69 -15.20
CA ALA A 195 1.32 8.26 -14.90
C ALA A 195 0.85 7.97 -13.47
N PHE A 196 1.20 8.83 -12.49
CA PHE A 196 0.82 8.67 -11.08
C PHE A 196 -0.55 9.29 -10.74
N GLU A 197 -0.96 10.38 -11.39
CA GLU A 197 -2.36 10.85 -11.41
C GLU A 197 -3.26 9.74 -12.01
N LYS A 198 -2.83 9.08 -13.09
CA LYS A 198 -3.52 7.88 -13.63
C LYS A 198 -3.45 6.64 -12.74
N ALA A 199 -2.66 6.62 -11.67
CA ALA A 199 -2.62 5.52 -10.70
C ALA A 199 -3.41 5.83 -9.42
N VAL A 200 -3.51 7.12 -9.02
CA VAL A 200 -4.08 7.50 -7.71
C VAL A 200 -5.15 8.59 -7.76
N THR A 201 -5.19 9.48 -8.76
CA THR A 201 -6.29 10.46 -8.92
C THR A 201 -7.38 9.89 -9.80
N GLY A 202 -8.18 8.98 -9.23
CA GLY A 202 -9.55 8.81 -9.67
C GLY A 202 -10.45 9.81 -8.94
N VAL A 203 -10.54 11.06 -9.41
CA VAL A 203 -11.73 11.88 -9.16
C VAL A 203 -12.42 12.11 -10.49
N THR A 204 -13.10 11.05 -10.91
CA THR A 204 -14.30 11.05 -11.75
C THR A 204 -15.04 9.79 -11.32
N GLY A 205 -16.24 9.93 -10.75
CA GLY A 205 -17.05 8.80 -10.24
C GLY A 205 -16.58 8.19 -8.91
N LYS A 206 -17.51 7.55 -8.17
CA LYS A 206 -17.21 6.84 -6.90
C LYS A 206 -16.19 5.71 -7.09
N SER A 207 -16.06 5.20 -8.31
CA SER A 207 -15.12 4.14 -8.69
C SER A 207 -13.71 4.63 -9.08
N GLY A 208 -13.51 5.95 -9.24
CA GLY A 208 -12.26 6.52 -9.73
C GLY A 208 -12.00 6.35 -11.24
N TYR A 209 -13.00 5.89 -12.00
CA TYR A 209 -13.00 5.77 -13.45
C TYR A 209 -14.06 6.69 -14.07
N ASN A 210 -13.81 7.17 -15.29
CA ASN A 210 -14.83 7.87 -16.06
C ASN A 210 -15.83 6.85 -16.63
N VAL A 211 -16.71 6.34 -15.78
CA VAL A 211 -17.68 5.29 -16.12
C VAL A 211 -18.61 5.69 -17.27
N PRO A 212 -19.11 6.94 -17.37
CA PRO A 212 -19.87 7.37 -18.54
C PRO A 212 -19.09 7.24 -19.86
N ALA A 213 -17.81 7.61 -19.86
CA ALA A 213 -16.97 7.47 -21.06
C ALA A 213 -16.62 6.01 -21.38
N ILE A 214 -16.47 5.16 -20.35
CA ILE A 214 -16.30 3.71 -20.53
C ILE A 214 -17.57 3.10 -21.14
N LEU A 215 -18.75 3.47 -20.65
CA LEU A 215 -20.03 3.02 -21.18
C LEU A 215 -20.22 3.46 -22.65
N ALA A 216 -19.88 4.71 -22.97
CA ALA A 216 -19.89 5.19 -24.35
C ALA A 216 -18.93 4.40 -25.25
N ALA A 217 -17.71 4.12 -24.77
CA ALA A 217 -16.73 3.32 -25.49
C ALA A 217 -17.14 1.84 -25.67
N LEU A 218 -18.06 1.33 -24.85
CA LEU A 218 -18.67 0.01 -25.03
C LEU A 218 -19.83 0.01 -26.04
N GLY A 219 -20.18 1.16 -26.61
CA GLY A 219 -21.29 1.31 -27.55
C GLY A 219 -22.62 1.68 -26.90
N GLY A 220 -22.62 2.13 -25.64
CA GLY A 220 -23.83 2.52 -24.89
C GLY A 220 -24.47 1.38 -24.10
N ALA A 221 -25.48 1.72 -23.29
CA ALA A 221 -26.19 0.75 -22.45
C ALA A 221 -26.90 -0.32 -23.28
N GLU A 222 -27.53 0.09 -24.39
CA GLU A 222 -28.20 -0.82 -25.33
C GLU A 222 -27.27 -1.83 -26.01
N ASN A 223 -25.95 -1.61 -26.01
CA ASN A 223 -25.01 -2.58 -26.56
C ASN A 223 -24.63 -3.68 -25.55
N ILE A 224 -24.93 -3.53 -24.26
CA ILE A 224 -24.52 -4.46 -23.20
C ILE A 224 -25.69 -5.42 -22.87
N VAL A 225 -25.46 -6.71 -23.10
CA VAL A 225 -26.42 -7.79 -22.79
C VAL A 225 -26.25 -8.27 -21.35
N SER A 226 -25.00 -8.39 -20.90
CA SER A 226 -24.70 -8.79 -19.52
C SER A 226 -23.42 -8.15 -19.03
N LEU A 227 -23.40 -7.84 -17.74
CA LEU A 227 -22.32 -7.13 -17.07
C LEU A 227 -21.98 -7.86 -15.76
N ASP A 228 -20.77 -8.40 -15.68
CA ASP A 228 -20.25 -9.02 -14.46
C ASP A 228 -18.76 -8.68 -14.24
N ASN A 229 -18.19 -9.07 -13.11
CA ASN A 229 -16.78 -8.85 -12.82
C ASN A 229 -16.14 -9.99 -12.02
N CYS A 230 -14.83 -10.13 -12.16
CA CYS A 230 -13.99 -10.86 -11.21
C CYS A 230 -13.26 -9.88 -10.28
N ILE A 231 -12.08 -10.26 -9.79
CA ILE A 231 -11.24 -9.42 -8.92
C ILE A 231 -10.65 -8.22 -9.68
N THR A 232 -10.33 -8.37 -10.98
CA THR A 232 -9.63 -7.33 -11.75
C THR A 232 -10.21 -7.04 -13.14
N ARG A 233 -11.26 -7.74 -13.56
CA ARG A 233 -11.76 -7.67 -14.95
C ARG A 233 -13.27 -7.58 -14.99
N LEU A 234 -13.79 -6.65 -15.79
CA LEU A 234 -15.17 -6.64 -16.24
C LEU A 234 -15.35 -7.72 -17.29
N ARG A 235 -16.39 -8.52 -17.16
CA ARG A 235 -16.84 -9.53 -18.12
C ARG A 235 -18.14 -9.03 -18.71
N LEU A 236 -18.15 -8.85 -20.02
CA LEU A 236 -19.26 -8.24 -20.73
C LEU A 236 -19.68 -9.16 -21.86
N SER A 237 -20.99 -9.33 -22.02
CA SER A 237 -21.58 -9.76 -23.28
C SER A 237 -22.19 -8.56 -23.97
N VAL A 238 -21.90 -8.36 -25.25
CA VAL A 238 -22.36 -7.23 -26.07
C VAL A 238 -23.13 -7.71 -27.31
N ASN A 239 -24.05 -6.88 -27.78
CA ASN A 239 -24.83 -7.13 -28.99
C ASN A 239 -23.95 -7.01 -30.25
N ASP A 240 -23.11 -5.97 -30.30
CA ASP A 240 -22.27 -5.65 -31.45
C ASP A 240 -20.85 -5.26 -31.03
N MET A 241 -19.86 -6.09 -31.35
CA MET A 241 -18.45 -5.84 -31.05
C MET A 241 -17.85 -4.68 -31.87
N SER A 242 -18.43 -4.32 -33.01
CA SER A 242 -17.91 -3.24 -33.85
C SER A 242 -18.08 -1.86 -33.21
N LYS A 243 -19.05 -1.73 -32.28
CA LYS A 243 -19.29 -0.50 -31.51
C LYS A 243 -18.35 -0.35 -30.32
N VAL A 244 -17.52 -1.36 -30.02
CA VAL A 244 -16.59 -1.33 -28.90
C VAL A 244 -15.29 -0.67 -29.31
N ASP A 245 -15.02 0.53 -28.80
CA ASP A 245 -13.78 1.24 -29.02
C ASP A 245 -12.73 0.85 -27.96
N SER A 246 -11.87 -0.10 -28.35
CA SER A 246 -10.77 -0.57 -27.51
C SER A 246 -9.72 0.50 -27.21
N ALA A 247 -9.55 1.50 -28.09
CA ALA A 247 -8.61 2.59 -27.87
C ALA A 247 -9.17 3.59 -26.86
N ALA A 248 -10.45 3.94 -26.97
CA ALA A 248 -11.14 4.77 -25.99
C ALA A 248 -11.21 4.10 -24.61
N LEU A 249 -11.43 2.78 -24.54
CA LEU A 249 -11.37 2.04 -23.26
C LEU A 249 -10.00 2.16 -22.58
N LYS A 250 -8.91 1.98 -23.34
CA LYS A 250 -7.54 2.17 -22.83
C LYS A 250 -7.27 3.63 -22.44
N ALA A 251 -7.78 4.59 -23.21
CA ALA A 251 -7.71 6.01 -22.88
C ALA A 251 -8.44 6.33 -21.56
N ASN A 252 -9.54 5.61 -21.28
CA ASN A 252 -10.29 5.64 -20.03
C ASN A 252 -9.75 4.67 -18.96
N ARG A 253 -8.43 4.39 -18.99
CA ARG A 253 -7.69 3.64 -17.94
C ARG A 253 -7.95 2.14 -17.89
N ALA A 254 -8.59 1.53 -18.89
CA ALA A 254 -8.54 0.07 -19.02
C ALA A 254 -7.08 -0.39 -19.24
N ILE A 255 -6.61 -1.29 -18.39
CA ILE A 255 -5.28 -1.92 -18.48
C ILE A 255 -5.19 -2.78 -19.73
N GLY A 256 -6.29 -3.42 -20.12
CA GLY A 256 -6.35 -4.25 -21.30
C GLY A 256 -7.79 -4.52 -21.73
N VAL A 257 -7.97 -4.81 -23.02
CA VAL A 257 -9.25 -5.23 -23.60
C VAL A 257 -8.98 -6.54 -24.32
N VAL A 258 -9.70 -7.58 -23.95
CA VAL A 258 -9.56 -8.93 -24.50
C VAL A 258 -10.89 -9.31 -25.12
N GLN A 259 -10.95 -9.32 -26.45
CA GLN A 259 -12.11 -9.83 -27.18
C GLN A 259 -11.99 -11.36 -27.26
N LEU A 260 -12.96 -12.07 -26.69
CA LEU A 260 -12.96 -13.54 -26.66
C LEU A 260 -13.65 -14.12 -27.90
N ASN A 261 -14.73 -13.49 -28.34
CA ASN A 261 -15.48 -13.82 -29.54
C ASN A 261 -16.33 -12.61 -29.98
N GLN A 262 -17.24 -12.79 -30.94
CA GLN A 262 -18.07 -11.70 -31.48
C GLN A 262 -19.04 -11.06 -30.47
N HIS A 263 -19.31 -11.70 -29.33
CA HIS A 263 -20.25 -11.20 -28.33
C HIS A 263 -19.63 -11.03 -26.94
N ASN A 264 -18.48 -11.63 -26.64
CA ASN A 264 -17.90 -11.62 -25.29
C ASN A 264 -16.60 -10.83 -25.28
N LEU A 265 -16.49 -9.87 -24.37
CA LEU A 265 -15.24 -9.17 -24.08
C LEU A 265 -14.91 -9.16 -22.58
N GLN A 266 -13.62 -9.04 -22.28
CA GLN A 266 -13.13 -8.74 -20.95
C GLN A 266 -12.33 -7.43 -20.97
N VAL A 267 -12.68 -6.51 -20.09
CA VAL A 267 -11.94 -5.27 -19.87
C VAL A 267 -11.22 -5.38 -18.52
N VAL A 268 -9.89 -5.34 -18.56
CA VAL A 268 -9.05 -5.37 -17.36
C VAL A 268 -9.00 -3.97 -16.77
N ILE A 269 -9.56 -3.81 -15.58
CA ILE A 269 -9.64 -2.53 -14.85
C ILE A 269 -8.69 -2.54 -13.65
N GLY A 270 -8.53 -3.68 -12.98
CA GLY A 270 -7.80 -3.78 -11.72
C GLY A 270 -8.73 -3.84 -10.50
N PRO A 271 -8.23 -3.65 -9.27
CA PRO A 271 -8.96 -3.94 -8.03
C PRO A 271 -10.28 -3.18 -7.84
N GLN A 272 -10.45 -2.05 -8.55
CA GLN A 272 -11.63 -1.19 -8.49
C GLN A 272 -12.79 -1.64 -9.40
N VAL A 273 -12.65 -2.79 -10.06
CA VAL A 273 -13.60 -3.29 -11.05
C VAL A 273 -15.03 -3.44 -10.54
N GLN A 274 -15.21 -3.82 -9.27
CA GLN A 274 -16.53 -3.94 -8.65
C GLN A 274 -17.24 -2.58 -8.61
N SER A 275 -16.54 -1.54 -8.17
CA SER A 275 -17.10 -0.18 -8.11
C SER A 275 -17.44 0.36 -9.50
N VAL A 276 -16.64 0.02 -10.53
CA VAL A 276 -16.95 0.39 -11.93
C VAL A 276 -18.21 -0.32 -12.42
N LYS A 277 -18.37 -1.62 -12.11
CA LYS A 277 -19.59 -2.38 -12.44
C LYS A 277 -20.83 -1.74 -11.81
N ASP A 278 -20.76 -1.45 -10.51
CA ASP A 278 -21.91 -0.92 -9.75
C ASP A 278 -22.34 0.46 -10.31
N GLU A 279 -21.37 1.32 -10.60
CA GLU A 279 -21.64 2.65 -11.19
C GLU A 279 -22.19 2.54 -12.62
N MET A 280 -21.72 1.57 -13.41
CA MET A 280 -22.22 1.33 -14.76
C MET A 280 -23.65 0.77 -14.75
N ALA A 281 -23.97 -0.12 -13.81
CA ALA A 281 -25.32 -0.64 -13.63
C ALA A 281 -26.32 0.47 -13.27
N VAL A 282 -25.93 1.43 -12.42
CA VAL A 282 -26.77 2.60 -12.09
C VAL A 282 -27.03 3.46 -13.34
N LEU A 283 -26.00 3.72 -14.15
CA LEU A 283 -26.16 4.49 -15.39
C LEU A 283 -27.06 3.79 -16.39
N MET A 284 -26.93 2.47 -16.55
CA MET A 284 -27.79 1.69 -17.45
C MET A 284 -29.27 1.75 -17.03
N ASN A 285 -29.56 1.65 -15.73
CA ASN A 285 -30.93 1.71 -15.22
C ASN A 285 -31.56 3.11 -15.28
N THR A 286 -30.75 4.18 -15.33
CA THR A 286 -31.25 5.57 -15.41
C THR A 286 -31.64 5.95 -16.84
N VAL A 287 -31.14 5.24 -17.85
CA VAL A 287 -31.46 5.47 -19.26
C VAL A 287 -32.77 4.77 -19.68
N GLU A 288 -33.24 3.79 -18.90
CA GLU A 288 -34.51 3.06 -19.13
C GLU A 288 -35.76 3.72 -18.50
N ALA A 289 -35.60 4.83 -17.75
CA ALA A 289 -36.68 5.58 -17.10
C ALA A 289 -36.99 6.90 -17.83
#